data_AF-A0A497QRM3-F1
#
_entry.id   AF-A0A497QRM3-F1
#
_cell.length_a   1.000
_cell.length_b   1.000
_cell.length_c   1.000
_cell.angle_alpha   90.00
_cell.angle_beta   90.00
_cell.angle_gamma   90.00
#
_symmetry.space_group_name_H-M   'P 1'
#
loop_
_entity.id
_entity.type
_entity.pdbx_description
1 polymer ?
#
loop_
_entity_poly.entity_id
_entity_poly.type
_entity_poly.pdbx_seq_one_letter_code
_entity_poly.pdbx_strand_id
1 'polypeptide(L)'
;MLVARTFKRIKIQAKTPIAKPGNGVIRGGNTTNLLLAYNEQAEGKAGSRYMVKGLRGMLNHAMMALAQQQGIEVCHSSDKRETQAGVRLLPEGFHPNGSCFPENECIKHKIMGSIKKQSLIRFDSVIVVSDNLKGTFEDAQKIHIGTENRTSLMYKTKKSIQNFKDRYIGGRLIFTIELLGKLTKKELGFLLKGILYMPELRWGRGGNNGAGKLVLENIQLQKVRLERTIVKGKVQEETKVQNLWREMEEALQSW
;
A
#
# COMPACT_ATOMS: atom_id res chain seq x y z
N MET A 1 24.93 14.64 21.53
CA MET A 1 23.92 13.61 21.84
C MET A 1 23.80 12.68 20.64
N LEU A 2 24.01 11.38 20.84
CA LEU A 2 23.85 10.34 19.82
C LEU A 2 22.51 9.64 20.08
N VAL A 3 21.59 9.68 19.12
CA VAL A 3 20.35 8.89 19.17
C VAL A 3 20.42 7.83 18.10
N ALA A 4 20.47 6.56 18.50
CA ALA A 4 20.49 5.43 17.58
C ALA A 4 19.15 4.68 17.63
N ARG A 5 18.53 4.47 16.47
CA ARG A 5 17.32 3.65 16.32
C ARG A 5 17.61 2.48 15.41
N THR A 6 17.41 1.26 15.90
CA THR A 6 17.55 0.03 15.10
C THR A 6 16.17 -0.60 14.87
N PHE A 7 15.85 -0.92 13.61
CA PHE A 7 14.59 -1.57 13.25
C PHE A 7 14.76 -2.46 12.02
N LYS A 8 13.74 -3.28 11.73
CA LYS A 8 13.68 -4.08 10.50
C LYS A 8 12.69 -3.45 9.53
N ARG A 9 12.96 -3.54 8.23
CA ARG A 9 12.03 -3.15 7.17
C ARG A 9 12.09 -4.10 5.99
N ILE A 10 11.01 -4.16 5.22
CA ILE A 10 10.99 -4.80 3.92
C ILE A 10 11.01 -3.69 2.87
N LYS A 11 12.06 -3.62 2.07
CA LYS A 11 12.17 -2.71 0.92
C LYS A 11 11.70 -3.43 -0.32
N ILE A 12 10.74 -2.83 -1.04
CA ILE A 12 10.12 -3.42 -2.21
C ILE A 12 10.31 -2.45 -3.38
N GLN A 13 10.87 -2.96 -4.47
CA GLN A 13 10.89 -2.28 -5.75
C GLN A 13 9.89 -2.95 -6.67
N ALA A 14 8.98 -2.15 -7.22
CA ALA A 14 7.92 -2.63 -8.08
C ALA A 14 7.73 -1.71 -9.29
N LYS A 15 7.16 -2.25 -10.35
CA LYS A 15 6.79 -1.53 -11.56
C LYS A 15 5.30 -1.69 -11.80
N THR A 16 4.63 -0.60 -12.14
CA THR A 16 3.26 -0.64 -12.67
C THR A 16 3.26 -0.04 -14.07
N PRO A 17 2.69 -0.70 -15.11
CA PRO A 17 2.52 -0.07 -16.41
C PRO A 17 1.63 1.17 -16.30
N ILE A 18 0.51 1.02 -15.57
CA ILE A 18 -0.41 2.10 -15.25
C ILE A 18 -1.25 1.69 -14.02
N ALA A 19 -1.45 2.58 -13.06
CA ALA A 19 -2.40 2.42 -11.96
C ALA A 19 -3.32 3.65 -11.92
N LYS A 20 -4.64 3.43 -11.84
CA LYS A 20 -5.67 4.48 -11.92
C LYS A 20 -6.45 4.61 -10.60
N PRO A 21 -6.90 5.82 -10.24
CA PRO A 21 -7.77 6.04 -9.08
C PRO A 21 -9.11 5.34 -9.25
N GLY A 22 -9.78 5.05 -8.13
CA GLY A 22 -11.13 4.50 -8.16
C GLY A 22 -12.14 5.60 -8.52
N ASN A 23 -12.96 5.40 -9.57
CA ASN A 23 -14.01 6.33 -9.96
C ASN A 23 -14.91 6.68 -8.75
N GLY A 24 -14.88 7.93 -8.30
CA GLY A 24 -15.92 8.49 -7.45
C GLY A 24 -17.12 8.85 -8.34
N VAL A 25 -18.13 7.99 -8.41
CA VAL A 25 -19.38 8.27 -9.14
C VAL A 25 -20.31 9.19 -8.32
N ILE A 26 -19.91 9.59 -7.11
CA ILE A 26 -20.78 10.31 -6.17
C ILE A 26 -20.10 11.62 -5.75
N ARG A 27 -20.76 12.76 -6.03
CA ARG A 27 -20.45 14.06 -5.43
C ARG A 27 -20.46 13.91 -3.90
N GLY A 28 -19.35 14.22 -3.24
CA GLY A 28 -19.23 14.16 -1.77
C GLY A 28 -18.92 12.77 -1.20
N GLY A 29 -18.82 11.72 -2.03
CA GLY A 29 -18.26 10.44 -1.60
C GLY A 29 -16.74 10.48 -1.68
N ASN A 30 -16.04 9.91 -0.68
CA ASN A 30 -14.58 9.77 -0.64
C ASN A 30 -14.04 9.40 -2.03
N THR A 31 -13.51 10.38 -2.76
CA THR A 31 -12.75 10.13 -3.98
C THR A 31 -11.58 9.24 -3.55
N THR A 32 -11.59 7.99 -4.00
CA THR A 32 -10.46 7.06 -3.82
C THR A 32 -9.32 7.52 -4.72
N ASN A 33 -8.73 8.65 -4.34
CA ASN A 33 -7.57 9.24 -4.96
C ASN A 33 -6.41 8.27 -4.78
N LEU A 34 -5.90 7.75 -5.90
CA LEU A 34 -4.64 7.01 -5.92
C LEU A 34 -3.47 7.91 -5.50
N LEU A 35 -3.55 9.19 -5.86
CA LEU A 35 -2.60 10.23 -5.52
C LEU A 35 -3.28 11.31 -4.69
N LEU A 36 -2.78 11.56 -3.48
CA LEU A 36 -3.17 12.70 -2.67
C LEU A 36 -2.14 13.83 -2.84
N ALA A 37 -2.58 15.05 -3.16
CA ALA A 37 -1.68 16.19 -3.20
C ALA A 37 -1.05 16.41 -1.81
N TYR A 38 0.28 16.49 -1.75
CA TYR A 38 1.01 16.64 -0.48
C TYR A 38 0.96 18.09 0.05
N ASN A 39 0.72 19.08 -0.83
CA ASN A 39 0.46 20.48 -0.49
C ASN A 39 -0.82 20.94 -1.23
N GLU A 40 -1.87 21.35 -0.51
CA GLU A 40 -3.17 21.74 -1.09
C GLU A 40 -3.07 22.89 -2.12
N GLN A 41 -2.08 23.78 -1.96
CA GLN A 41 -1.85 24.91 -2.88
C GLN A 41 -1.18 24.54 -4.22
N ALA A 42 -0.80 23.27 -4.40
CA ALA A 42 -0.06 22.81 -5.57
C ALA A 42 -0.91 22.02 -6.57
N GLU A 43 -2.17 21.68 -6.26
CA GLU A 43 -2.95 20.79 -7.12
C GLU A 43 -3.03 21.30 -8.58
N GLY A 44 -2.33 20.59 -9.49
CA GLY A 44 -2.32 20.92 -10.92
C GLY A 44 -1.22 21.87 -11.37
N LYS A 45 -0.29 22.27 -10.49
CA LYS A 45 0.90 23.07 -10.85
C LYS A 45 2.07 22.15 -11.20
N ALA A 46 2.93 22.59 -12.13
CA ALA A 46 4.25 21.99 -12.34
C ALA A 46 5.02 22.03 -11.00
N GLY A 47 5.54 20.89 -10.54
CA GLY A 47 6.22 20.77 -9.24
C GLY A 47 5.41 20.09 -8.13
N SER A 48 4.17 19.68 -8.41
CA SER A 48 3.32 19.01 -7.42
C SER A 48 3.92 17.69 -6.90
N ARG A 49 3.88 17.52 -5.58
CA ARG A 49 4.22 16.27 -4.88
C ARG A 49 2.94 15.53 -4.53
N TYR A 50 2.96 14.21 -4.72
CA TYR A 50 1.81 13.35 -4.45
C TYR A 50 2.18 12.22 -3.52
N MET A 51 1.34 11.96 -2.52
CA MET A 51 1.40 10.74 -1.74
C MET A 51 0.60 9.64 -2.44
N VAL A 52 1.26 8.51 -2.69
CA VAL A 52 0.65 7.31 -3.26
C VAL A 52 -0.16 6.56 -2.19
N LYS A 53 -1.41 6.22 -2.50
CA LYS A 53 -2.34 5.51 -1.61
C LYS A 53 -2.61 4.07 -2.07
N GLY A 54 -3.16 3.27 -1.17
CA GLY A 54 -3.73 1.96 -1.49
C GLY A 54 -2.78 0.76 -1.41
N LEU A 55 -1.46 0.95 -1.25
CA LEU A 55 -0.49 -0.15 -1.12
C LEU A 55 -0.78 -1.06 0.08
N ARG A 56 -1.09 -0.48 1.25
CA ARG A 56 -1.49 -1.24 2.45
C ARG A 56 -2.77 -2.03 2.24
N GLY A 57 -3.76 -1.43 1.58
CA GLY A 57 -5.03 -2.09 1.28
C GLY A 57 -4.85 -3.25 0.31
N MET A 58 -4.02 -3.06 -0.71
CA MET A 58 -3.65 -4.11 -1.67
C MET A 58 -2.97 -5.29 -0.98
N LEU A 59 -2.00 -5.04 -0.09
CA LEU A 59 -1.39 -6.11 0.71
C LEU A 59 -2.43 -6.82 1.60
N ASN A 60 -3.33 -6.09 2.25
CA ASN A 60 -4.40 -6.69 3.04
C ASN A 60 -5.25 -7.66 2.21
N HIS A 61 -5.64 -7.26 0.99
CA HIS A 61 -6.39 -8.13 0.08
C HIS A 61 -5.55 -9.30 -0.43
N ALA A 62 -4.25 -9.11 -0.68
CA ALA A 62 -3.36 -10.18 -1.10
C ALA A 62 -3.21 -11.24 -0.01
N MET A 63 -3.06 -10.83 1.25
CA MET A 63 -3.04 -11.72 2.41
C MET A 63 -4.38 -12.47 2.57
N MET A 64 -5.51 -11.82 2.33
CA MET A 64 -6.82 -12.47 2.36
C MET A 64 -6.97 -13.54 1.27
N ALA A 65 -6.57 -13.22 0.03
CA ALA A 65 -6.62 -14.17 -1.09
C ALA A 65 -5.69 -15.37 -0.87
N LEU A 66 -4.48 -15.12 -0.37
CA LEU A 66 -3.52 -16.18 -0.02
C LEU A 66 -4.08 -17.09 1.09
N ALA A 67 -4.66 -16.52 2.15
CA ALA A 67 -5.26 -17.31 3.22
C ALA A 67 -6.41 -18.19 2.71
N GLN A 68 -7.28 -17.63 1.86
CA GLN A 68 -8.37 -18.38 1.24
C GLN A 68 -7.87 -19.56 0.40
N GLN A 69 -6.84 -19.35 -0.44
CA GLN A 69 -6.24 -20.43 -1.24
C GLN A 69 -5.63 -21.56 -0.40
N GLN A 70 -5.19 -21.24 0.81
CA GLN A 70 -4.58 -22.19 1.73
C GLN A 70 -5.59 -22.79 2.72
N GLY A 71 -6.88 -22.47 2.59
CA GLY A 71 -7.92 -22.93 3.53
C GLY A 71 -7.76 -22.37 4.95
N ILE A 72 -7.05 -21.25 5.11
CA ILE A 72 -6.82 -20.61 6.41
C ILE A 72 -7.88 -19.55 6.61
N GLU A 73 -8.61 -19.65 7.72
CA GLU A 73 -9.65 -18.68 8.03
C GLU A 73 -9.07 -17.34 8.46
N VAL A 74 -9.59 -16.24 7.88
CA VAL A 74 -9.18 -14.88 8.24
C VAL A 74 -10.35 -13.90 8.26
N CYS A 75 -10.20 -12.79 8.97
CA CYS A 75 -11.20 -11.72 8.96
C CYS A 75 -11.38 -11.15 7.55
N HIS A 76 -12.64 -11.05 7.13
CA HIS A 76 -13.04 -10.25 5.98
C HIS A 76 -12.89 -8.74 6.26
N SER A 77 -13.04 -7.90 5.22
CA SER A 77 -13.17 -6.44 5.38
C SER A 77 -14.58 -5.98 5.77
N SER A 78 -15.55 -6.90 5.78
CA SER A 78 -16.96 -6.65 6.12
C SER A 78 -17.26 -7.29 7.47
N ASP A 79 -18.00 -6.59 8.32
CA ASP A 79 -18.56 -7.07 9.58
C ASP A 79 -19.90 -7.79 9.41
N LYS A 80 -20.56 -7.65 8.24
CA LYS A 80 -21.82 -8.31 7.94
C LYS A 80 -21.62 -9.77 7.54
N ARG A 81 -22.35 -10.67 8.22
CA ARG A 81 -22.41 -12.12 7.91
C ARG A 81 -23.38 -12.42 6.78
N GLU A 82 -24.49 -11.70 6.72
CA GLU A 82 -25.65 -12.02 5.88
C GLU A 82 -26.38 -10.74 5.44
N THR A 83 -27.15 -10.85 4.36
CA THR A 83 -28.06 -9.80 3.90
C THR A 83 -29.28 -9.70 4.81
N GLN A 84 -30.10 -8.66 4.65
CA GLN A 84 -31.41 -8.57 5.32
C GLN A 84 -32.36 -9.73 4.97
N ALA A 85 -32.11 -10.44 3.86
CA ALA A 85 -32.87 -11.60 3.41
C ALA A 85 -32.27 -12.95 3.87
N GLY A 86 -31.28 -12.94 4.79
CA GLY A 86 -30.66 -14.16 5.33
C GLY A 86 -29.66 -14.85 4.38
N VAL A 87 -29.24 -14.18 3.31
CA VAL A 87 -28.25 -14.74 2.37
C VAL A 87 -26.85 -14.50 2.91
N ARG A 88 -26.05 -15.56 3.07
CA ARG A 88 -24.65 -15.46 3.52
C ARG A 88 -23.85 -14.56 2.56
N LEU A 89 -23.23 -13.52 3.12
CA LEU A 89 -22.41 -12.54 2.38
C LEU A 89 -20.94 -12.93 2.31
N LEU A 90 -20.46 -13.67 3.30
CA LEU A 90 -19.05 -14.00 3.44
C LEU A 90 -18.75 -15.34 2.76
N PRO A 91 -17.79 -15.39 1.82
CA PRO A 91 -17.34 -16.65 1.25
C PRO A 91 -16.77 -17.59 2.31
N GLU A 92 -16.63 -18.87 1.97
CA GLU A 92 -15.90 -19.83 2.80
C GLU A 92 -14.45 -19.38 3.03
N GLY A 93 -13.92 -19.66 4.22
CA GLY A 93 -12.60 -19.19 4.68
C GLY A 93 -12.59 -17.76 5.24
N PHE A 94 -13.74 -17.07 5.29
CA PHE A 94 -13.85 -15.76 5.91
C PHE A 94 -14.82 -15.72 7.09
N HIS A 95 -14.35 -15.13 8.17
CA HIS A 95 -15.20 -14.67 9.28
C HIS A 95 -15.36 -13.15 9.26
N PRO A 96 -16.42 -12.59 9.89
CA PRO A 96 -16.65 -11.15 9.90
C PRO A 96 -15.46 -10.37 10.45
N ASN A 97 -15.31 -9.14 9.98
CA ASN A 97 -14.33 -8.24 10.53
C ASN A 97 -14.53 -8.09 12.05
N GLY A 98 -13.44 -8.21 12.81
CA GLY A 98 -13.47 -8.11 14.27
C GLY A 98 -13.97 -9.34 15.03
N SER A 99 -14.41 -10.42 14.36
CA SER A 99 -14.87 -11.62 15.09
C SER A 99 -13.76 -12.39 15.80
N CYS A 100 -12.50 -12.22 15.40
CA CYS A 100 -11.35 -12.75 16.15
C CYS A 100 -10.94 -11.84 17.33
N PHE A 101 -11.71 -10.80 17.67
CA PHE A 101 -11.45 -9.96 18.84
C PHE A 101 -12.00 -10.65 20.11
N PRO A 102 -11.31 -10.57 21.27
CA PRO A 102 -10.10 -9.78 21.57
C PRO A 102 -8.77 -10.43 21.19
N GLU A 103 -8.74 -11.73 20.98
CA GLU A 103 -7.50 -12.52 20.96
C GLU A 103 -6.65 -12.29 19.69
N ASN A 104 -7.25 -11.75 18.64
CA ASN A 104 -6.68 -11.57 17.30
C ASN A 104 -6.02 -12.85 16.80
N GLU A 105 -6.76 -13.95 16.85
CA GLU A 105 -6.24 -15.28 16.52
C GLU A 105 -5.81 -15.38 15.05
N CYS A 106 -6.55 -14.71 14.15
CA CYS A 106 -6.24 -14.75 12.72
C CYS A 106 -4.90 -14.05 12.43
N ILE A 107 -4.06 -14.73 11.65
CA ILE A 107 -2.69 -14.29 11.35
C ILE A 107 -2.66 -12.90 10.67
N LYS A 108 -3.69 -12.57 9.88
CA LYS A 108 -3.84 -11.26 9.24
C LYS A 108 -3.92 -10.14 10.28
N HIS A 109 -4.75 -10.26 11.31
CA HIS A 109 -4.88 -9.23 12.35
C HIS A 109 -3.73 -9.24 13.35
N LYS A 110 -3.00 -10.36 13.53
CA LYS A 110 -1.72 -10.36 14.26
C LYS A 110 -0.71 -9.40 13.60
N ILE A 111 -0.66 -9.37 12.27
CA ILE A 111 0.29 -8.54 11.51
C ILE A 111 -0.24 -7.13 11.25
N MET A 112 -1.46 -7.02 10.71
CA MET A 112 -2.03 -5.76 10.20
C MET A 112 -2.71 -4.89 11.26
N GLY A 113 -2.92 -5.46 12.47
CA GLY A 113 -3.70 -4.84 13.53
C GLY A 113 -5.21 -4.94 13.31
N SER A 114 -5.97 -4.48 14.30
CA SER A 114 -7.44 -4.39 14.31
C SER A 114 -7.88 -3.17 15.13
N ILE A 115 -9.19 -2.93 15.31
CA ILE A 115 -9.76 -1.72 15.95
C ILE A 115 -9.12 -1.40 17.32
N LYS A 116 -8.66 -2.41 18.06
CA LYS A 116 -8.08 -2.26 19.41
C LYS A 116 -6.67 -2.86 19.54
N LYS A 117 -6.06 -3.33 18.46
CA LYS A 117 -4.70 -3.89 18.46
C LYS A 117 -3.85 -3.20 17.41
N GLN A 118 -2.72 -2.65 17.84
CA GLN A 118 -1.80 -1.96 16.95
C GLN A 118 -1.25 -2.90 15.87
N SER A 119 -1.09 -2.37 14.66
CA SER A 119 -0.40 -3.06 13.57
C SER A 119 1.06 -3.31 13.94
N LEU A 120 1.60 -4.49 13.61
CA LEU A 120 3.02 -4.78 13.73
C LEU A 120 3.83 -4.30 12.53
N ILE A 121 3.15 -3.75 11.51
CA ILE A 121 3.78 -3.15 10.34
C ILE A 121 3.31 -1.72 10.10
N ARG A 122 4.18 -0.91 9.48
CA ARG A 122 3.86 0.43 8.99
C ARG A 122 4.32 0.58 7.55
N PHE A 123 3.44 1.06 6.68
CA PHE A 123 3.83 1.50 5.35
C PHE A 123 4.37 2.92 5.45
N ASP A 124 5.58 3.14 4.97
CA ASP A 124 6.11 4.49 4.84
C ASP A 124 5.42 5.18 3.65
N SER A 125 5.22 6.49 3.79
CA SER A 125 4.61 7.32 2.75
C SER A 125 5.47 7.30 1.49
N VAL A 126 4.87 6.95 0.36
CA VAL A 126 5.52 6.99 -0.93
C VAL A 126 5.18 8.32 -1.58
N ILE A 127 6.12 9.26 -1.56
CA ILE A 127 5.96 10.56 -2.21
C ILE A 127 6.52 10.47 -3.62
N VAL A 128 5.75 10.95 -4.59
CA VAL A 128 6.11 10.95 -6.00
C VAL A 128 5.94 12.32 -6.64
N VAL A 129 6.72 12.57 -7.67
CA VAL A 129 6.68 13.74 -8.53
C VAL A 129 6.71 13.30 -9.99
N SER A 130 6.23 14.13 -10.90
CA SER A 130 6.33 13.84 -12.34
C SER A 130 7.80 13.74 -12.76
N ASP A 131 8.11 12.71 -13.52
CA ASP A 131 9.36 12.48 -14.24
C ASP A 131 9.79 13.65 -15.16
N ASN A 132 8.83 14.42 -15.68
CA ASN A 132 9.09 15.61 -16.49
C ASN A 132 9.64 16.81 -15.70
N LEU A 133 9.62 16.76 -14.36
CA LEU A 133 10.12 17.86 -13.53
C LEU A 133 11.65 17.84 -13.46
N LYS A 134 12.26 19.00 -13.75
CA LYS A 134 13.69 19.24 -13.58
C LYS A 134 14.03 19.38 -12.08
N GLY A 135 15.23 18.97 -11.70
CA GLY A 135 15.73 19.02 -10.32
C GLY A 135 15.78 17.66 -9.62
N THR A 136 16.42 17.65 -8.45
CA THR A 136 16.59 16.49 -7.58
C THR A 136 15.64 16.64 -6.39
N PHE A 137 14.90 15.59 -6.06
CA PHE A 137 13.96 15.59 -4.94
C PHE A 137 14.38 14.51 -3.96
N GLU A 138 15.01 14.90 -2.85
CA GLU A 138 15.59 13.95 -1.89
C GLU A 138 14.53 13.07 -1.20
N ASP A 139 13.30 13.58 -1.06
CA ASP A 139 12.19 12.93 -0.37
C ASP A 139 11.11 12.37 -1.32
N ALA A 140 11.30 12.45 -2.64
CA ALA A 140 10.30 12.03 -3.61
C ALA A 140 10.88 11.24 -4.79
N GLN A 141 10.09 10.30 -5.28
CA GLN A 141 10.44 9.48 -6.43
C GLN A 141 9.87 10.08 -7.72
N LYS A 142 10.68 10.12 -8.78
CA LYS A 142 10.22 10.48 -10.11
C LYS A 142 9.48 9.32 -10.75
N ILE A 143 8.24 9.56 -11.14
CA ILE A 143 7.37 8.57 -11.80
C ILE A 143 6.58 9.26 -12.92
N HIS A 144 6.11 8.50 -13.90
CA HIS A 144 5.18 9.04 -14.88
C HIS A 144 3.85 9.33 -14.18
N ILE A 145 3.39 10.58 -14.27
CA ILE A 145 2.08 11.01 -13.77
C ILE A 145 1.30 11.57 -14.94
N GLY A 146 0.27 10.84 -15.36
CA GLY A 146 -0.64 11.30 -16.39
C GLY A 146 -1.96 11.77 -15.78
N THR A 147 -2.64 12.67 -16.48
CA THR A 147 -4.00 13.10 -16.14
C THR A 147 -4.93 12.64 -17.24
N GLU A 148 -5.93 11.83 -16.90
CA GLU A 148 -6.97 11.43 -17.83
C GLU A 148 -8.10 12.45 -17.72
N ASN A 149 -8.37 13.22 -18.79
CA ASN A 149 -9.54 14.09 -18.84
C ASN A 149 -10.74 13.26 -19.28
N ARG A 150 -11.64 12.92 -18.36
CA ARG A 150 -12.91 12.27 -18.72
C ARG A 150 -14.01 13.29 -18.83
N THR A 151 -14.57 13.42 -20.01
CA THR A 151 -15.73 14.25 -20.29
C THR A 151 -16.99 13.38 -20.26
N SER A 152 -17.79 13.46 -19.19
CA SER A 152 -19.11 12.82 -19.20
C SER A 152 -20.08 13.66 -20.03
N LEU A 153 -20.59 13.10 -21.13
CA LEU A 153 -21.66 13.67 -21.93
C LEU A 153 -23.00 13.38 -21.25
N MET A 154 -23.86 14.39 -21.12
CA MET A 154 -25.23 14.17 -20.64
C MET A 154 -26.07 13.54 -21.76
N TYR A 155 -26.88 12.54 -21.42
CA TYR A 155 -27.88 12.03 -22.36
C TYR A 155 -28.80 13.19 -22.77
N LYS A 156 -28.93 13.44 -24.08
CA LYS A 156 -29.73 14.52 -24.71
C LYS A 156 -29.23 15.97 -24.56
N THR A 157 -28.00 16.25 -24.12
CA THR A 157 -27.41 17.59 -24.34
C THR A 157 -25.97 17.54 -24.85
N LYS A 158 -25.57 18.53 -25.65
CA LYS A 158 -24.18 18.72 -26.12
C LYS A 158 -23.25 19.30 -25.05
N LYS A 159 -23.68 19.41 -23.80
CA LYS A 159 -22.89 19.99 -22.70
C LYS A 159 -22.22 18.90 -21.87
N SER A 160 -20.91 19.05 -21.66
CA SER A 160 -20.12 18.20 -20.77
C SER A 160 -20.46 18.49 -19.31
N ILE A 161 -20.76 17.47 -18.50
CA ILE A 161 -21.13 17.65 -17.10
C ILE A 161 -19.90 17.81 -16.20
N GLN A 162 -18.77 17.19 -16.53
CA GLN A 162 -17.63 17.16 -15.63
C GLN A 162 -16.34 16.75 -16.34
N ASN A 163 -15.22 17.38 -15.95
CA ASN A 163 -13.88 16.87 -16.21
C ASN A 163 -13.37 16.22 -14.91
N PHE A 164 -13.29 14.90 -14.87
CA PHE A 164 -12.58 14.21 -13.80
C PHE A 164 -11.10 14.33 -14.13
N LYS A 165 -10.36 15.21 -13.43
CA LYS A 165 -8.89 15.31 -13.55
C LYS A 165 -8.22 14.17 -12.79
N ASP A 166 -8.56 12.93 -13.15
CA ASP A 166 -8.05 11.75 -12.50
C ASP A 166 -6.58 11.56 -12.86
N ARG A 167 -5.73 11.51 -11.83
CA ARG A 167 -4.29 11.29 -12.02
C ARG A 167 -3.95 9.81 -11.86
N TYR A 168 -3.26 9.27 -12.85
CA TYR A 168 -2.73 7.92 -12.83
C TYR A 168 -1.20 7.95 -12.76
N ILE A 169 -0.61 6.84 -12.31
CA ILE A 169 0.84 6.67 -12.30
C ILE A 169 1.28 5.50 -13.15
N GLY A 170 2.47 5.60 -13.74
CA GLY A 170 3.13 4.53 -14.46
C GLY A 170 4.64 4.57 -14.23
N GLY A 171 5.28 3.41 -14.17
CA GLY A 171 6.72 3.30 -13.98
C GLY A 171 7.11 2.56 -12.70
N ARG A 172 8.36 2.76 -12.28
CA ARG A 172 8.94 2.11 -11.11
C ARG A 172 8.66 2.93 -9.85
N LEU A 173 8.33 2.23 -8.77
CA LEU A 173 8.23 2.77 -7.43
C LEU A 173 8.94 1.86 -6.44
N ILE A 174 9.52 2.48 -5.43
CA ILE A 174 10.09 1.84 -4.26
C ILE A 174 9.21 2.19 -3.08
N PHE A 175 8.81 1.20 -2.30
CA PHE A 175 8.08 1.42 -1.05
C PHE A 175 8.65 0.53 0.04
N THR A 176 8.42 0.92 1.29
CA THR A 176 8.96 0.19 2.43
C THR A 176 7.89 -0.09 3.46
N ILE A 177 8.02 -1.25 4.10
CA ILE A 177 7.19 -1.70 5.20
C ILE A 177 8.10 -1.83 6.42
N GLU A 178 7.98 -0.93 7.39
CA GLU A 178 8.68 -1.01 8.67
C GLU A 178 8.02 -2.06 9.56
N LEU A 179 8.82 -2.93 10.19
CA LEU A 179 8.35 -3.86 11.22
C LEU A 179 8.44 -3.15 12.57
N LEU A 180 7.28 -2.80 13.14
CA LEU A 180 7.16 -2.09 14.42
C LEU A 180 7.39 -3.00 15.63
N GLY A 181 7.24 -4.32 15.45
CA GLY A 181 7.46 -5.33 16.48
C GLY A 181 8.14 -6.58 15.93
N LYS A 182 8.43 -7.55 16.82
CA LYS A 182 8.95 -8.85 16.42
C LYS A 182 7.82 -9.69 15.83
N LEU A 183 7.99 -10.12 14.58
CA LEU A 183 7.15 -11.14 13.96
C LEU A 183 7.77 -12.51 14.21
N THR A 184 6.93 -13.51 14.49
CA THR A 184 7.34 -14.92 14.43
C THR A 184 7.74 -15.29 12.99
N LYS A 185 8.51 -16.38 12.81
CA LYS A 185 8.90 -16.85 11.46
C LYS A 185 7.67 -17.08 10.57
N LYS A 186 6.63 -17.68 11.14
CA LYS A 186 5.34 -17.93 10.47
C LYS A 186 4.63 -16.64 10.04
N GLU A 187 4.57 -15.63 10.91
CA GLU A 187 3.97 -14.33 10.58
C GLU A 187 4.77 -13.57 9.52
N LEU A 188 6.10 -13.60 9.60
CA LEU A 188 6.96 -13.01 8.59
C LEU A 188 6.83 -13.74 7.25
N GLY A 189 6.76 -15.07 7.26
CA GLY A 189 6.52 -15.91 6.08
C GLY A 189 5.20 -15.57 5.39
N PHE A 190 4.11 -15.47 6.15
CA PHE A 190 2.81 -15.06 5.62
C PHE A 190 2.82 -13.64 5.04
N LEU A 191 3.47 -12.70 5.73
CA LEU A 191 3.63 -11.32 5.23
C LEU A 191 4.39 -11.30 3.89
N LEU A 192 5.51 -12.03 3.81
CA LEU A 192 6.34 -12.11 2.59
C LEU A 192 5.60 -12.78 1.44
N LYS A 193 4.91 -13.91 1.68
CA LYS A 193 4.07 -14.55 0.64
C LYS A 193 2.91 -13.64 0.24
N GLY A 194 2.31 -12.90 1.17
CA GLY A 194 1.29 -11.89 0.87
C GLY A 194 1.83 -10.78 -0.05
N ILE A 195 3.07 -10.32 0.17
CA ILE A 195 3.74 -9.36 -0.74
C ILE A 195 3.93 -10.00 -2.12
N LEU A 196 4.46 -11.22 -2.18
CA LEU A 196 4.66 -11.97 -3.44
C LEU A 196 3.35 -12.22 -4.19
N TYR A 197 2.22 -12.24 -3.49
CA TYR A 197 0.88 -12.42 -4.06
C TYR A 197 0.26 -11.10 -4.59
N MET A 198 0.82 -9.93 -4.25
CA MET A 198 0.29 -8.64 -4.71
C MET A 198 0.12 -8.54 -6.24
N PRO A 199 1.04 -9.03 -7.11
CA PRO A 199 0.90 -9.00 -8.57
C PRO A 199 -0.35 -9.68 -9.14
N GLU A 200 -0.90 -10.67 -8.42
CA GLU A 200 -2.12 -11.37 -8.80
C GLU A 200 -3.36 -10.48 -8.64
N LEU A 201 -3.25 -9.42 -7.83
CA LEU A 201 -4.28 -8.43 -7.65
C LEU A 201 -4.10 -7.22 -8.56
N ARG A 202 -5.14 -6.39 -8.63
CA ARG A 202 -5.12 -5.12 -9.35
C ARG A 202 -5.09 -3.96 -8.36
N TRP A 203 -4.13 -3.07 -8.53
CA TRP A 203 -3.98 -1.86 -7.74
C TRP A 203 -4.85 -0.73 -8.29
N GLY A 204 -5.80 -0.26 -7.49
CA GLY A 204 -6.76 0.77 -7.91
C GLY A 204 -7.89 0.19 -8.76
N ARG A 205 -8.40 0.94 -9.74
CA ARG A 205 -9.46 0.49 -10.65
C ARG A 205 -8.96 0.35 -12.10
N GLY A 206 -9.83 -0.17 -12.96
CA GLY A 206 -9.53 -0.39 -14.38
C GLY A 206 -8.77 -1.70 -14.64
N GLY A 207 -8.76 -2.62 -13.67
CA GLY A 207 -8.19 -3.97 -13.80
C GLY A 207 -8.63 -4.68 -15.08
N ASN A 208 -9.93 -4.61 -15.39
CA ASN A 208 -10.52 -5.20 -16.59
C ASN A 208 -10.02 -4.55 -17.89
N ASN A 209 -9.50 -3.33 -17.81
CA ASN A 209 -8.93 -2.58 -18.94
C ASN A 209 -7.38 -2.62 -18.91
N GLY A 210 -6.78 -3.56 -18.17
CA GLY A 210 -5.33 -3.74 -18.08
C GLY A 210 -4.60 -2.80 -17.10
N ALA A 211 -5.31 -1.95 -16.35
CA ALA A 211 -4.70 -1.07 -15.35
C ALA A 211 -4.52 -1.74 -13.98
N GLY A 212 -3.60 -1.22 -13.18
CA GLY A 212 -3.34 -1.68 -11.82
C GLY A 212 -2.45 -2.92 -11.72
N LYS A 213 -1.88 -3.42 -12.82
CA LYS A 213 -0.94 -4.54 -12.77
C LYS A 213 0.35 -4.10 -12.07
N LEU A 214 0.73 -4.82 -11.01
CA LEU A 214 1.99 -4.63 -10.31
C LEU A 214 2.96 -5.75 -10.70
N VAL A 215 4.22 -5.42 -10.92
CA VAL A 215 5.32 -6.37 -11.14
C VAL A 215 6.35 -6.11 -10.05
N LEU A 216 6.67 -7.13 -9.24
CA LEU A 216 7.71 -7.03 -8.23
C LEU A 216 9.06 -7.26 -8.91
N GLU A 217 9.98 -6.30 -8.79
CA GLU A 217 11.33 -6.41 -9.35
C GLU A 217 12.34 -6.88 -8.30
N ASN A 218 12.20 -6.44 -7.05
CA ASN A 218 13.10 -6.80 -5.96
C ASN A 218 12.42 -6.66 -4.59
N ILE A 219 12.71 -7.58 -3.67
CA ILE A 219 12.23 -7.56 -2.28
C ILE A 219 13.42 -7.84 -1.37
N GLN A 220 13.63 -6.98 -0.37
CA GLN A 220 14.75 -7.09 0.56
C GLN A 220 14.27 -6.92 1.99
N LEU A 221 14.49 -7.93 2.82
CA LEU A 221 14.41 -7.79 4.28
C LEU A 221 15.71 -7.15 4.78
N GLN A 222 15.59 -6.03 5.51
CA GLN A 222 16.72 -5.21 5.94
C GLN A 222 16.66 -4.92 7.43
N LYS A 223 17.81 -4.98 8.10
CA LYS A 223 18.04 -4.34 9.39
C LYS A 223 18.64 -2.96 9.15
N VAL A 224 18.01 -1.93 9.69
CA VAL A 224 18.41 -0.54 9.53
C VAL A 224 18.79 0.02 10.88
N ARG A 225 19.96 0.65 10.96
CA ARG A 225 20.42 1.42 12.12
C ARG A 225 20.57 2.88 11.69
N LEU A 226 19.69 3.73 12.21
CA LEU A 226 19.75 5.18 12.04
C LEU A 226 20.50 5.78 13.22
N GLU A 227 21.57 6.52 12.94
CA GLU A 227 22.36 7.21 13.94
C GLU A 227 22.25 8.71 13.71
N ARG A 228 21.73 9.43 14.70
CA ARG A 228 21.62 10.89 14.66
C ARG A 228 22.66 11.49 15.59
N THR A 229 23.56 12.29 15.04
CA THR A 229 24.58 13.02 15.79
C THR A 229 24.41 14.51 15.57
N ILE A 230 24.49 15.30 16.65
CA ILE A 230 24.53 16.76 16.56
C ILE A 230 26.00 17.18 16.51
N VAL A 231 26.44 17.70 15.36
CA VAL A 231 27.81 18.22 15.16
C VAL A 231 27.69 19.70 14.83
N LYS A 232 28.26 20.56 15.70
CA LYS A 232 28.22 22.03 15.55
C LYS A 232 26.81 22.59 15.29
N GLY A 233 25.81 22.10 16.03
CA GLY A 233 24.41 22.54 15.91
C GLY A 233 23.65 21.99 14.69
N LYS A 234 24.29 21.20 13.82
CA LYS A 234 23.64 20.51 12.70
C LYS A 234 23.38 19.05 13.05
N VAL A 235 22.18 18.56 12.72
CA VAL A 235 21.85 17.13 12.81
C VAL A 235 22.47 16.43 11.59
N GLN A 236 23.39 15.51 11.85
CA GLN A 236 23.88 14.55 10.86
C GLN A 236 23.19 13.22 11.11
N GLU A 237 22.64 12.63 10.05
CA GLU A 237 22.01 11.31 10.09
C GLU A 237 22.84 10.32 9.27
N GLU A 238 23.29 9.24 9.90
CA GLU A 238 23.94 8.12 9.23
C GLU A 238 22.99 6.92 9.20
N THR A 239 22.82 6.29 8.04
CA THR A 239 21.98 5.10 7.86
C THR A 239 22.86 3.90 7.52
N LYS A 240 22.93 2.93 8.42
CA LYS A 240 23.59 1.63 8.18
C LYS A 240 22.53 0.57 7.87
N VAL A 241 22.72 -0.15 6.77
CA VAL A 241 21.76 -1.15 6.27
C VAL A 241 22.44 -2.51 6.13
N GLN A 242 21.82 -3.54 6.69
CA GLN A 242 22.23 -4.93 6.55
C GLN A 242 21.08 -5.75 5.94
N ASN A 243 21.34 -6.46 4.85
CA ASN A 243 20.37 -7.38 4.26
C ASN A 243 20.28 -8.66 5.11
N LEU A 244 19.06 -9.13 5.34
CA LEU A 244 18.74 -10.31 6.15
C LEU A 244 18.23 -11.46 5.28
N TRP A 245 19.00 -11.82 4.25
CA TRP A 245 18.59 -12.82 3.25
C TRP A 245 18.23 -14.18 3.86
N ARG A 246 19.09 -14.73 4.74
CA ARG A 246 18.84 -16.02 5.42
C ARG A 246 17.54 -16.02 6.23
N GLU A 247 17.29 -14.95 6.98
CA GLU A 247 16.05 -14.83 7.76
C GLU A 247 14.81 -14.78 6.85
N MET A 248 14.93 -14.12 5.68
CA MET A 248 13.86 -14.07 4.69
C MET A 248 13.58 -15.44 4.07
N GLU A 249 14.61 -16.21 3.72
CA GLU A 249 14.48 -17.58 3.21
C GLU A 249 13.84 -18.51 4.24
N GLU A 250 14.35 -18.50 5.48
CA GLU A 250 13.80 -19.31 6.57
C GLU A 250 12.33 -18.98 6.85
N ALA A 251 11.96 -17.70 6.81
CA ALA A 251 10.58 -17.28 7.00
C ALA A 251 9.68 -17.77 5.85
N LEU A 252 10.14 -17.65 4.60
CA LEU A 252 9.41 -18.15 3.42
C LEU A 252 9.22 -19.67 3.44
N GLN A 253 10.19 -20.43 3.95
CA GLN A 253 10.11 -21.89 4.11
C GLN A 253 9.21 -22.31 5.29
N SER A 254 9.07 -21.46 6.30
CA SER A 254 8.22 -21.74 7.47
C SER A 254 6.71 -21.59 7.22
N TRP A 255 6.34 -21.20 6.01
CA TRP A 255 4.98 -21.02 5.51
C TRP A 255 4.79 -21.80 4.22
#